data_AF-A0A7X5SAW0-F1
#
_entry.id   AF-A0A7X5SAW0-F1
#
_cell.length_a   1.000
_cell.length_b   1.000
_cell.length_c   1.000
_cell.angle_alpha   90.00
_cell.angle_beta   90.00
_cell.angle_gamma   90.00
#
_symmetry.space_group_name_H-M   'P 1'
#
loop_
_entity.id
_entity.type
_entity.pdbx_description
1 polymer ?
#
loop_
_entity_poly.entity_id
_entity_poly.type
_entity_poly.pdbx_seq_one_letter_code
_entity_poly.pdbx_strand_id
1 'polypeptide(L)'
;MTTRTSDGALPEGAVGRYLYIPTQTPVGGQASSTDTDFHAKFSRFNLGVDTVTENGDKITGFIELDFFGNALANQVNNLYGGTLRHAYVSWNNWLAGQTWSNFIDSTILPEAADIVGPTDGALFSRQTQIRYTRGAFSVSAENPETLTTPYQGGNTILASDHGAMPDLTARYNWKGTWGTFGLSAIARQYRTRSALTNDTDFGGAIAGGGRWIINSNNDLRYQLSYGEGLGRYLGLGNGSDVEIDMDGNIQTVSTIAGWVAWRHDYNAKLRSTIMYSRVNYDHDI
;
A
#
# COMPACT_ATOMS: atom_id res chain seq x y z
N MET A 1 -0.16 -12.06 18.06
CA MET A 1 -0.37 -10.65 18.40
C MET A 1 -1.28 -10.59 19.62
N THR A 2 -0.98 -9.75 20.60
CA THR A 2 -1.88 -9.49 21.73
C THR A 2 -2.27 -8.02 21.67
N THR A 3 -3.57 -7.75 21.60
CA THR A 3 -4.10 -6.41 21.33
C THR A 3 -5.08 -6.01 22.41
N ARG A 4 -5.00 -4.75 22.84
CA ARG A 4 -5.99 -4.09 23.70
C ARG A 4 -6.04 -2.63 23.32
N THR A 5 -7.23 -2.11 23.09
CA THR A 5 -7.49 -0.71 22.73
C THR A 5 -8.18 0.00 23.91
N SER A 6 -8.00 1.31 24.04
CA SER A 6 -8.56 2.08 25.16
C SER A 6 -10.06 2.33 25.03
N ASP A 7 -10.57 2.42 23.80
CA ASP A 7 -11.87 3.04 23.50
C ASP A 7 -12.83 2.14 22.70
N GLY A 8 -12.75 0.83 22.94
CA GLY A 8 -13.62 -0.19 22.35
C GLY A 8 -12.83 -1.43 21.97
N ALA A 9 -13.51 -2.51 21.59
CA ALA A 9 -12.85 -3.72 21.07
C ALA A 9 -12.81 -3.67 19.53
N LEU A 10 -11.76 -4.26 18.94
CA LEU A 10 -11.78 -4.57 17.52
C LEU A 10 -12.87 -5.63 17.26
N PRO A 11 -13.70 -5.50 16.21
CA PRO A 11 -14.70 -6.51 15.90
C PRO A 11 -14.09 -7.91 15.70
N GLU A 12 -14.88 -8.95 15.95
CA GLU A 12 -14.48 -10.31 15.66
C GLU A 12 -14.06 -10.47 14.19
N GLY A 13 -12.91 -11.09 13.95
CA GLY A 13 -12.39 -11.29 12.60
C GLY A 13 -11.83 -10.04 11.92
N ALA A 14 -11.84 -8.87 12.58
CA ALA A 14 -11.27 -7.65 12.04
C ALA A 14 -9.79 -7.85 11.66
N VAL A 15 -9.41 -7.27 10.52
CA VAL A 15 -8.03 -7.37 10.00
C VAL A 15 -7.03 -6.77 10.98
N GLY A 16 -7.44 -5.73 11.70
CA GLY A 16 -6.71 -5.05 12.77
C GLY A 16 -6.28 -5.93 13.94
N ARG A 17 -6.82 -7.16 14.06
CA ARG A 17 -6.36 -8.16 15.05
C ARG A 17 -5.05 -8.85 14.65
N TYR A 18 -4.63 -8.73 13.39
CA TYR A 18 -3.44 -9.39 12.84
C TYR A 18 -2.31 -8.43 12.46
N LEU A 19 -2.64 -7.15 12.25
CA LEU A 19 -1.71 -6.09 11.86
C LEU A 19 -2.31 -4.73 12.25
N TYR A 20 -1.49 -3.69 12.37
CA TYR A 20 -1.95 -2.35 12.71
C TYR A 20 -2.62 -1.66 11.50
N ILE A 21 -3.91 -1.30 11.65
CA ILE A 21 -4.68 -0.48 10.70
C ILE A 21 -5.25 0.73 11.44
N PRO A 22 -4.82 1.97 11.11
CA PRO A 22 -5.25 3.16 11.82
C PRO A 22 -6.78 3.33 11.85
N THR A 23 -7.45 3.18 10.71
CA THR A 23 -8.91 3.36 10.56
C THR A 23 -9.76 2.34 11.30
N GLN A 24 -9.18 1.21 11.73
CA GLN A 24 -9.88 0.21 12.53
C GLN A 24 -9.69 0.42 14.03
N THR A 25 -8.84 1.38 14.44
CA THR A 25 -8.64 1.69 15.85
C THR A 25 -9.96 2.18 16.45
N PRO A 26 -10.56 1.44 17.41
CA PRO A 26 -11.83 1.85 18.01
C PRO A 26 -11.70 3.20 18.72
N VAL A 27 -12.69 4.05 18.47
CA VAL A 27 -12.88 5.34 19.14
C VAL A 27 -14.33 5.39 19.63
N GLY A 28 -14.58 6.05 20.77
CA GLY A 28 -15.95 6.17 21.33
C GLY A 28 -16.13 5.64 22.75
N GLY A 29 -15.05 5.33 23.46
CA GLY A 29 -15.04 5.11 24.91
C GLY A 29 -15.77 3.84 25.37
N GLN A 30 -15.97 2.87 24.48
CA GLN A 30 -16.59 1.60 24.86
C GLN A 30 -15.61 0.71 25.61
N ALA A 31 -16.14 -0.22 26.41
CA ALA A 31 -15.31 -1.20 27.10
C ALA A 31 -14.54 -2.06 26.10
N SER A 32 -13.32 -2.46 26.48
CA SER A 32 -12.43 -3.31 25.68
C SER A 32 -11.79 -4.39 26.54
N SER A 33 -11.56 -5.56 25.95
CA SER A 33 -10.84 -6.69 26.54
C SER A 33 -9.53 -6.94 25.80
N THR A 34 -8.65 -7.75 26.41
CA THR A 34 -7.42 -8.19 25.74
C THR A 34 -7.73 -9.35 24.80
N ASP A 35 -7.33 -9.21 23.54
CA ASP A 35 -7.39 -10.23 22.51
C ASP A 35 -6.01 -10.85 22.26
N THR A 36 -5.96 -12.14 21.94
CA THR A 36 -4.73 -12.80 21.50
C THR A 36 -4.97 -13.68 20.29
N ASP A 37 -4.16 -13.45 19.26
CA ASP A 37 -4.30 -14.08 17.95
C ASP A 37 -2.97 -14.71 17.51
N PHE A 38 -3.02 -15.98 17.10
CA PHE A 38 -1.92 -16.70 16.46
C PHE A 38 -2.39 -17.22 15.10
N HIS A 39 -1.55 -17.08 14.07
CA HIS A 39 -1.89 -17.53 12.73
C HIS A 39 -0.65 -17.77 11.88
N ALA A 40 -0.85 -18.47 10.76
CA ALA A 40 0.15 -18.69 9.71
C ALA A 40 -0.19 -17.95 8.39
N LYS A 41 -1.16 -17.02 8.40
CA LYS A 41 -1.64 -16.32 7.19
C LYS A 41 -0.56 -15.64 6.34
N PHE A 42 0.54 -15.20 6.97
CA PHE A 42 1.65 -14.56 6.27
C PHE A 42 2.73 -15.53 5.77
N SER A 43 2.53 -16.85 5.91
CA SER A 43 3.36 -17.83 5.21
C SER A 43 3.31 -17.57 3.71
N ARG A 44 4.49 -17.54 3.08
CA ARG A 44 4.64 -17.17 1.66
C ARG A 44 5.26 -18.30 0.87
N PHE A 45 4.75 -18.46 -0.34
CA PHE A 45 5.30 -19.36 -1.35
C PHE A 45 5.54 -18.55 -2.62
N ASN A 46 6.73 -18.68 -3.19
CA ASN A 46 7.04 -18.05 -4.48
C ASN A 46 7.81 -19.01 -5.39
N LEU A 47 7.69 -18.74 -6.68
CA LEU A 47 8.46 -19.37 -7.75
C LEU A 47 8.89 -18.26 -8.70
N GLY A 48 10.19 -18.20 -8.97
CA GLY A 48 10.79 -17.29 -9.93
C GLY A 48 11.59 -18.06 -10.97
N VAL A 49 11.56 -17.59 -12.21
CA VAL A 49 12.40 -18.08 -13.30
C VAL A 49 13.04 -16.87 -13.97
N ASP A 50 14.35 -16.91 -14.15
CA ASP A 50 15.13 -15.91 -14.88
C ASP A 50 15.89 -16.61 -16.02
N THR A 51 15.80 -16.08 -17.23
CA THR A 51 16.51 -16.61 -18.40
C THR A 51 17.02 -15.50 -19.29
N VAL A 52 18.09 -15.79 -20.03
CA VAL A 52 18.64 -14.93 -21.08
C VAL A 52 18.63 -15.73 -22.38
N THR A 53 17.96 -15.20 -23.41
CA THR A 53 17.89 -15.86 -24.72
C THR A 53 19.24 -15.81 -25.45
N GLU A 54 19.39 -16.60 -26.50
CA GLU A 54 20.58 -16.56 -27.37
C GLU A 54 20.82 -15.16 -27.98
N ASN A 55 19.75 -14.39 -28.19
CA ASN A 55 19.81 -13.01 -28.70
C ASN A 55 20.12 -11.98 -27.60
N GLY A 56 20.30 -12.40 -26.34
CA GLY A 56 20.60 -11.54 -25.20
C GLY A 56 19.38 -10.94 -24.51
N ASP A 57 18.16 -11.33 -24.88
CA ASP A 57 16.94 -10.85 -24.23
C ASP A 57 16.80 -11.44 -22.84
N LYS A 58 16.46 -10.60 -21.86
CA LYS A 58 16.24 -11.02 -20.47
C LYS A 58 14.76 -11.24 -20.23
N ILE A 59 14.41 -12.41 -19.73
CA ILE A 59 13.02 -12.77 -19.41
C ILE A 59 12.97 -13.25 -17.96
N THR A 60 12.05 -12.67 -17.18
CA THR A 60 11.76 -13.11 -15.80
C THR A 60 10.28 -13.43 -15.69
N GLY A 61 9.94 -14.54 -15.06
CA GLY A 61 8.59 -14.85 -14.60
C GLY A 61 8.60 -15.00 -13.08
N PHE A 62 7.62 -14.42 -12.39
CA PHE A 62 7.53 -14.53 -10.94
C PHE A 62 6.08 -14.66 -10.47
N ILE A 63 5.83 -15.64 -9.60
CA ILE A 63 4.56 -15.80 -8.88
C ILE A 63 4.84 -15.89 -7.38
N GLU A 64 4.04 -15.19 -6.58
CA GLU A 64 4.06 -15.25 -5.13
C GLU A 64 2.64 -15.26 -4.57
N LEU A 65 2.43 -16.09 -3.55
CA LEU A 65 1.16 -16.27 -2.83
C LEU A 65 1.40 -16.15 -1.31
N ASP A 66 0.41 -15.62 -0.60
CA ASP A 66 0.25 -15.83 0.86
C ASP A 66 -1.17 -16.31 1.17
N PHE A 67 -1.55 -16.34 2.45
CA PHE A 67 -2.88 -16.75 2.90
C PHE A 67 -3.59 -15.63 3.67
N PHE A 68 -3.18 -14.39 3.46
CA PHE A 68 -3.74 -13.22 4.12
C PHE A 68 -4.73 -12.50 3.20
N GLY A 69 -5.93 -12.21 3.70
CA GLY A 69 -6.97 -11.49 2.96
C GLY A 69 -8.25 -12.29 2.67
N ASN A 70 -8.24 -13.61 2.85
CA ASN A 70 -9.37 -14.49 2.53
C ASN A 70 -9.59 -15.57 3.62
N ALA A 71 -10.02 -15.20 4.82
CA ALA A 71 -10.36 -16.20 5.84
C ALA A 71 -11.70 -16.87 5.49
N LEU A 72 -11.69 -18.19 5.28
CA LEU A 72 -12.88 -18.94 4.84
C LEU A 72 -13.62 -19.58 6.03
N ALA A 73 -12.89 -20.08 7.03
CA ALA A 73 -13.48 -20.62 8.26
C ALA A 73 -12.44 -20.72 9.40
N ASN A 74 -12.50 -19.81 10.38
CA ASN A 74 -11.65 -19.92 11.59
C ASN A 74 -12.24 -20.85 12.67
N GLN A 75 -13.56 -21.04 12.66
CA GLN A 75 -14.30 -21.69 13.75
C GLN A 75 -14.03 -23.20 13.89
N VAL A 76 -13.55 -23.86 12.84
CA VAL A 76 -13.38 -25.32 12.81
C VAL A 76 -11.91 -25.72 12.61
N ASN A 77 -11.18 -25.07 11.70
CA ASN A 77 -9.86 -25.55 11.28
C ASN A 77 -8.87 -24.45 10.83
N ASN A 78 -9.16 -23.17 11.09
CA ASN A 78 -8.30 -22.06 10.64
C ASN A 78 -8.03 -22.08 9.11
N LEU A 79 -9.09 -22.28 8.31
CA LEU A 79 -9.01 -22.35 6.86
C LEU A 79 -8.80 -20.97 6.24
N TYR A 80 -7.73 -20.84 5.46
CA TYR A 80 -7.35 -19.62 4.75
C TYR A 80 -7.30 -19.86 3.24
N GLY A 81 -7.88 -18.95 2.47
CA GLY A 81 -7.76 -18.90 1.01
C GLY A 81 -6.41 -18.32 0.59
N GLY A 82 -5.81 -18.90 -0.45
CA GLY A 82 -4.59 -18.36 -1.06
C GLY A 82 -4.86 -17.02 -1.72
N THR A 83 -3.98 -16.04 -1.50
CA THR A 83 -4.07 -14.69 -2.01
C THR A 83 -2.86 -14.39 -2.90
N LEU A 84 -3.13 -13.96 -4.13
CA LEU A 84 -2.10 -13.64 -5.10
C LEU A 84 -1.39 -12.34 -4.73
N ARG A 85 -0.07 -12.41 -4.56
CA ARG A 85 0.77 -11.28 -4.21
C ARG A 85 1.40 -10.69 -5.47
N HIS A 86 2.17 -11.50 -6.18
CA HIS A 86 2.85 -11.14 -7.41
C HIS A 86 2.53 -12.20 -8.47
N ALA A 87 2.30 -11.76 -9.69
CA ALA A 87 2.20 -12.61 -10.88
C ALA A 87 2.52 -11.77 -12.09
N TYR A 88 3.77 -11.78 -12.53
CA TYR A 88 4.20 -10.96 -13.66
C TYR A 88 5.26 -11.66 -14.50
N VAL A 89 5.38 -11.16 -15.73
CA VAL A 89 6.49 -11.44 -16.62
C VAL A 89 7.18 -10.12 -16.95
N SER A 90 8.51 -10.10 -16.95
CA SER A 90 9.29 -9.03 -17.54
C SER A 90 10.09 -9.50 -18.73
N TRP A 91 10.17 -8.65 -19.75
CA TRP A 91 11.00 -8.85 -20.93
C TRP A 91 11.78 -7.58 -21.21
N ASN A 92 13.10 -7.66 -21.06
CA ASN A 92 14.03 -6.52 -21.16
C ASN A 92 13.60 -5.35 -20.26
N ASN A 93 13.03 -4.30 -20.86
CA ASN A 93 12.60 -3.08 -20.19
C ASN A 93 11.10 -3.07 -19.85
N TRP A 94 10.34 -4.09 -20.27
CA TRP A 94 8.90 -4.20 -20.08
C TRP A 94 8.57 -5.15 -18.93
N LEU A 95 7.49 -4.85 -18.22
CA LEU A 95 6.84 -5.73 -17.25
C LEU A 95 5.33 -5.71 -17.50
N ALA A 96 4.70 -6.88 -17.44
CA ALA A 96 3.25 -7.04 -17.48
C ALA A 96 2.78 -8.02 -16.40
N GLY A 97 1.73 -7.65 -15.67
CA GLY A 97 1.13 -8.47 -14.61
C GLY A 97 0.98 -7.73 -13.29
N GLN A 98 0.73 -8.46 -12.19
CA GLN A 98 0.54 -7.89 -10.87
C GLN A 98 1.84 -7.85 -10.08
N THR A 99 2.24 -6.64 -9.66
CA THR A 99 3.35 -6.42 -8.73
C THR A 99 3.18 -5.09 -8.01
N TRP A 100 4.17 -4.67 -7.20
CA TRP A 100 4.19 -3.33 -6.58
C TRP A 100 3.85 -2.26 -7.59
N SER A 101 3.02 -1.27 -7.23
CA SER A 101 2.78 -0.10 -8.09
C SER A 101 4.11 0.60 -8.43
N ASN A 102 4.22 1.17 -9.62
CA ASN A 102 5.38 1.96 -10.04
C ASN A 102 5.45 3.31 -9.32
N PHE A 103 4.35 3.75 -8.70
CA PHE A 103 4.32 4.90 -7.81
C PHE A 103 5.10 4.66 -6.49
N ILE A 104 5.40 3.39 -6.17
CA ILE A 104 5.93 2.96 -4.87
C ILE A 104 7.37 2.45 -5.00
N ASP A 105 8.21 2.84 -4.04
CA ASP A 105 9.53 2.23 -3.83
C ASP A 105 9.47 1.20 -2.71
N SER A 106 9.30 -0.07 -3.06
CA SER A 106 9.27 -1.13 -2.06
C SER A 106 10.64 -1.39 -1.41
N THR A 107 11.73 -0.86 -1.97
CA THR A 107 13.09 -1.10 -1.46
C THR A 107 13.43 -0.26 -0.23
N ILE A 108 12.69 0.84 -0.03
CA ILE A 108 12.88 1.73 1.12
C ILE A 108 11.95 1.39 2.28
N LEU A 109 10.97 0.50 2.12
CA LEU A 109 10.10 0.09 3.23
C LEU A 109 10.96 -0.40 4.41
N PRO A 110 10.75 0.10 5.62
CA PRO A 110 11.53 -0.30 6.77
C PRO A 110 11.16 -1.72 7.17
N GLU A 111 12.12 -2.43 7.77
CA GLU A 111 11.80 -3.72 8.35
C GLU A 111 10.96 -3.55 9.62
N ALA A 112 9.89 -4.32 9.70
CA ALA A 112 8.96 -4.33 10.82
C ALA A 112 8.43 -5.77 11.01
N ALA A 113 7.99 -6.07 12.24
CA ALA A 113 7.25 -7.30 12.51
C ALA A 113 5.82 -7.22 11.93
N ASP A 114 5.25 -6.02 11.90
CA ASP A 114 4.05 -5.71 11.13
C ASP A 114 4.40 -5.68 9.63
N ILE A 115 3.52 -6.23 8.78
CA ILE A 115 3.81 -6.45 7.35
C ILE A 115 3.99 -5.15 6.55
N VAL A 116 3.39 -4.04 6.99
CA VAL A 116 3.53 -2.74 6.32
C VAL A 116 4.59 -1.89 7.00
N GLY A 117 4.68 -1.95 8.34
CA GLY A 117 5.54 -1.09 9.14
C GLY A 117 4.85 0.24 9.45
N PRO A 118 5.21 1.37 8.80
CA PRO A 118 4.56 2.67 9.00
C PRO A 118 3.23 2.77 8.23
N THR A 119 2.22 1.98 8.61
CA THR A 119 0.96 1.81 7.86
C THR A 119 0.25 3.13 7.53
N ASP A 120 0.29 4.13 8.41
CA ASP A 120 -0.47 5.37 8.23
C ASP A 120 -0.07 6.13 6.95
N GLY A 121 1.24 6.30 6.73
CA GLY A 121 1.78 7.16 5.69
C GLY A 121 2.61 6.43 4.62
N ALA A 122 2.80 5.11 4.76
CA ALA A 122 3.48 4.34 3.73
C ALA A 122 2.58 4.19 2.51
N LEU A 123 3.15 4.42 1.31
CA LEU A 123 2.48 3.92 0.12
C LEU A 123 2.66 2.41 0.05
N PHE A 124 1.57 1.67 -0.10
CA PHE A 124 1.58 0.22 -0.07
C PHE A 124 0.48 -0.35 -0.96
N SER A 125 0.82 -0.64 -2.20
CA SER A 125 -0.16 -1.13 -3.17
C SER A 125 0.50 -1.98 -4.24
N ARG A 126 -0.24 -2.98 -4.69
CA ARG A 126 0.15 -3.82 -5.82
C ARG A 126 -0.94 -3.72 -6.86
N GLN A 127 -0.53 -3.54 -8.10
CA GLN A 127 -1.42 -3.31 -9.22
C GLN A 127 -1.06 -4.25 -10.36
N THR A 128 -2.09 -4.78 -11.01
CA THR A 128 -1.97 -5.29 -12.37
C THR A 128 -1.60 -4.13 -13.26
N GLN A 129 -0.52 -4.27 -14.02
CA GLN A 129 0.07 -3.16 -14.73
C GLN A 129 0.84 -3.58 -15.97
N ILE A 130 1.05 -2.61 -16.85
CA ILE A 130 2.11 -2.63 -17.85
C ILE A 130 3.09 -1.52 -17.51
N ARG A 131 4.38 -1.85 -17.40
CA ARG A 131 5.44 -0.91 -17.02
C ARG A 131 6.59 -0.95 -18.03
N TYR A 132 7.11 0.23 -18.36
CA TYR A 132 8.38 0.37 -19.07
C TYR A 132 9.42 1.02 -18.16
N THR A 133 10.63 0.47 -18.12
CA THR A 133 11.74 0.99 -17.30
C THR A 133 13.00 1.13 -18.13
N ARG A 134 13.56 2.34 -18.20
CA ARG A 134 14.83 2.63 -18.90
C ARG A 134 15.77 3.39 -17.97
N GLY A 135 16.83 2.71 -17.53
CA GLY A 135 17.78 3.28 -16.58
C GLY A 135 17.10 3.63 -15.26
N ALA A 136 17.20 4.89 -14.84
CA ALA A 136 16.59 5.41 -13.61
C ALA A 136 15.08 5.70 -13.73
N PHE A 137 14.54 5.77 -14.94
CA PHE A 137 13.18 6.22 -15.22
C PHE A 137 12.24 5.06 -15.52
N SER A 138 11.00 5.13 -15.02
CA SER A 138 9.95 4.18 -15.33
C SER A 138 8.57 4.83 -15.40
N VAL A 139 7.72 4.28 -16.27
CA VAL A 139 6.30 4.66 -16.41
C VAL A 139 5.42 3.42 -16.41
N SER A 140 4.19 3.55 -15.92
CA SER A 140 3.23 2.44 -15.89
C SER A 140 1.80 2.90 -16.13
N ALA A 141 1.01 2.02 -16.74
CA ALA A 141 -0.45 2.05 -16.69
C ALA A 141 -0.90 0.92 -15.76
N GLU A 142 -1.69 1.26 -14.75
CA GLU A 142 -2.06 0.39 -13.63
C GLU A 142 -3.60 0.26 -13.53
N ASN A 143 -4.06 -0.86 -12.97
CA ASN A 143 -5.49 -1.17 -12.83
C ASN A 143 -6.21 -0.13 -11.96
N PRO A 144 -7.26 0.55 -12.46
CA PRO A 144 -7.97 1.58 -11.70
C PRO A 144 -8.97 0.99 -10.70
N GLU A 145 -9.21 1.73 -9.62
CA GLU A 145 -10.26 1.53 -8.63
C GLU A 145 -10.32 2.80 -7.79
N THR A 146 -11.49 3.15 -7.28
CA THR A 146 -11.73 4.32 -6.43
C THR A 146 -12.23 3.87 -5.06
N LEU A 147 -11.59 4.33 -3.99
CA LEU A 147 -12.11 4.21 -2.64
C LEU A 147 -12.96 5.44 -2.30
N THR A 148 -14.20 5.23 -1.86
CA THR A 148 -15.19 6.28 -1.71
C THR A 148 -15.80 6.27 -0.31
N THR A 149 -15.81 7.42 0.37
CA THR A 149 -16.63 7.64 1.58
C THR A 149 -18.02 8.15 1.16
N PRO A 150 -19.12 7.45 1.50
CA PRO A 150 -20.46 7.94 1.22
C PRO A 150 -20.82 9.18 2.03
N TYR A 151 -21.76 9.99 1.54
CA TYR A 151 -22.33 11.11 2.30
C TYR A 151 -22.89 10.60 3.65
N GLN A 152 -22.42 11.19 4.75
CA GLN A 152 -22.74 10.74 6.12
C GLN A 152 -22.40 9.26 6.42
N GLY A 153 -21.43 8.69 5.69
CA GLY A 153 -21.01 7.28 5.81
C GLY A 153 -20.10 6.98 7.01
N GLY A 154 -19.66 8.01 7.75
CA GLY A 154 -18.69 7.85 8.85
C GLY A 154 -17.39 7.23 8.36
N ASN A 155 -16.93 6.16 9.02
CA ASN A 155 -15.70 5.43 8.65
C ASN A 155 -15.91 4.40 7.50
N THR A 156 -17.06 4.43 6.83
CA THR A 156 -17.35 3.48 5.75
C THR A 156 -16.59 3.87 4.48
N ILE A 157 -15.79 2.94 3.96
CA ILE A 157 -15.11 3.08 2.67
C ILE A 157 -15.65 2.00 1.74
N LEU A 158 -16.13 2.41 0.57
CA LEU A 158 -16.59 1.53 -0.50
C LEU A 158 -15.59 1.53 -1.64
N ALA A 159 -15.43 0.41 -2.33
CA ALA A 159 -14.62 0.33 -3.54
C ALA A 159 -15.51 0.42 -4.79
N SER A 160 -15.02 1.13 -5.82
CA SER A 160 -15.63 1.19 -7.15
C SER A 160 -14.60 0.89 -8.23
N ASP A 161 -14.90 -0.07 -9.10
CA ASP A 161 -14.09 -0.52 -10.23
C ASP A 161 -14.58 0.07 -11.57
N HIS A 162 -15.40 1.12 -11.54
CA HIS A 162 -16.07 1.66 -12.72
C HIS A 162 -15.19 2.61 -13.56
N GLY A 163 -13.93 2.83 -13.16
CA GLY A 163 -12.98 3.71 -13.83
C GLY A 163 -12.68 3.25 -15.27
N ALA A 164 -12.73 4.18 -16.22
CA ALA A 164 -12.50 3.90 -17.64
C ALA A 164 -11.03 4.08 -18.07
N MET A 165 -10.25 4.81 -17.28
CA MET A 165 -8.83 5.09 -17.55
C MET A 165 -7.93 4.36 -16.54
N PRO A 166 -6.78 3.82 -16.97
CA PRO A 166 -5.79 3.28 -16.04
C PRO A 166 -5.20 4.39 -15.17
N ASP A 167 -4.73 4.01 -13.98
CA ASP A 167 -3.89 4.88 -13.16
C ASP A 167 -2.52 5.01 -13.86
N LEU A 168 -2.09 6.24 -14.17
CA LEU A 168 -0.83 6.50 -14.88
C LEU A 168 0.24 6.96 -13.91
N THR A 169 1.38 6.28 -13.91
CA THR A 169 2.48 6.59 -12.99
C THR A 169 3.78 6.87 -13.74
N ALA A 170 4.60 7.74 -13.15
CA ALA A 170 5.98 8.00 -13.58
C ALA A 170 6.90 8.04 -12.37
N ARG A 171 8.13 7.54 -12.50
CA ARG A 171 9.12 7.51 -11.43
C ARG A 171 10.53 7.72 -11.97
N TYR A 172 11.36 8.43 -11.21
CA TYR A 172 12.79 8.55 -11.42
C TYR A 172 13.56 8.22 -10.14
N ASN A 173 14.62 7.42 -10.24
CA ASN A 173 15.43 7.00 -9.10
C ASN A 173 16.90 7.42 -9.25
N TRP A 174 17.42 8.14 -8.26
CA TRP A 174 18.83 8.39 -8.07
C TRP A 174 19.43 7.36 -7.13
N LYS A 175 20.64 6.91 -7.45
CA LYS A 175 21.43 5.98 -6.63
C LYS A 175 22.87 6.45 -6.58
N GLY A 176 23.47 6.37 -5.40
CA GLY A 176 24.89 6.64 -5.18
C GLY A 176 25.42 5.90 -3.96
N THR A 177 26.67 6.18 -3.59
CA THR A 177 27.29 5.63 -2.36
C THR A 177 26.59 6.12 -1.10
N TRP A 178 25.91 7.27 -1.17
CA TRP A 178 25.07 7.84 -0.11
C TRP A 178 23.71 7.13 0.07
N GLY A 179 23.31 6.27 -0.87
CA GLY A 179 22.05 5.53 -0.83
C GLY A 179 21.17 5.77 -2.07
N THR A 180 19.86 5.90 -1.85
CA THR A 180 18.85 6.07 -2.91
C THR A 180 17.89 7.20 -2.60
N PHE A 181 17.40 7.86 -3.64
CA PHE A 181 16.29 8.80 -3.58
C PHE A 181 15.45 8.61 -4.84
N GLY A 182 14.15 8.70 -4.75
CA GLY A 182 13.29 8.67 -5.92
C GLY A 182 12.11 9.61 -5.77
N LEU A 183 11.68 10.11 -6.93
CA LEU A 183 10.47 10.91 -7.08
C LEU A 183 9.52 10.15 -7.98
N SER A 184 8.25 10.09 -7.58
CA SER A 184 7.17 9.51 -8.36
C SER A 184 5.96 10.42 -8.41
N ALA A 185 5.17 10.26 -9.47
CA ALA A 185 3.91 10.94 -9.67
C ALA A 185 2.87 9.93 -10.17
N ILE A 186 1.61 10.17 -9.85
CA ILE A 186 0.45 9.40 -10.29
C ILE A 186 -0.67 10.35 -10.73
N ALA A 187 -1.34 10.03 -11.83
CA ALA A 187 -2.55 10.68 -12.31
C ALA A 187 -3.66 9.64 -12.44
N ARG A 188 -4.86 9.97 -11.95
CA ARG A 188 -5.97 9.03 -11.81
C ARG A 188 -7.28 9.64 -12.24
N GLN A 189 -8.17 8.78 -12.72
CA GLN A 189 -9.60 9.07 -12.82
C GLN A 189 -10.29 8.43 -11.63
N TYR A 190 -11.05 9.22 -10.89
CA TYR A 190 -11.93 8.75 -9.83
C TYR A 190 -13.34 8.60 -10.36
N ARG A 191 -13.98 7.47 -10.10
CA ARG A 191 -15.32 7.21 -10.60
C ARG A 191 -16.11 6.38 -9.61
N THR A 192 -17.26 6.91 -9.22
CA THR A 192 -18.22 6.19 -8.37
C THR A 192 -19.55 6.05 -9.11
N ARG A 193 -20.09 4.83 -9.12
CA ARG A 193 -21.43 4.56 -9.63
C ARG A 193 -22.23 3.72 -8.63
N SER A 194 -23.37 4.26 -8.19
CA SER A 194 -24.32 3.63 -7.29
C SER A 194 -25.75 4.07 -7.65
N ALA A 195 -26.74 3.70 -6.84
CA ALA A 195 -28.10 4.22 -7.00
C ALA A 195 -28.21 5.73 -6.72
N LEU A 196 -27.27 6.31 -5.97
CA LEU A 196 -27.31 7.70 -5.49
C LEU A 196 -26.26 8.60 -6.17
N THR A 197 -25.24 8.02 -6.80
CA THR A 197 -24.11 8.75 -7.38
C THR A 197 -23.71 8.14 -8.71
N ASN A 198 -23.44 8.97 -9.72
CA ASN A 198 -22.79 8.55 -10.96
C ASN A 198 -21.94 9.71 -11.45
N ASP A 199 -20.74 9.80 -10.90
CA ASP A 199 -19.87 10.95 -11.09
C ASP A 199 -18.42 10.55 -11.36
N THR A 200 -17.65 11.48 -11.92
CA THR A 200 -16.27 11.29 -12.32
C THR A 200 -15.48 12.55 -12.08
N ASP A 201 -14.32 12.39 -11.45
CA ASP A 201 -13.36 13.46 -11.20
C ASP A 201 -11.94 12.98 -11.50
N PHE A 202 -10.97 13.89 -11.51
CA PHE A 202 -9.58 13.60 -11.80
C PHE A 202 -8.68 14.23 -10.75
N GLY A 203 -7.61 13.52 -10.41
CA GLY A 203 -6.59 14.07 -9.53
C GLY A 203 -5.31 13.26 -9.63
N GLY A 204 -4.45 13.47 -8.67
CA GLY A 204 -3.15 12.84 -8.67
C GLY A 204 -2.31 13.24 -7.49
N ALA A 205 -1.14 12.62 -7.41
CA ALA A 205 -0.25 12.82 -6.29
C ALA A 205 1.21 12.68 -6.69
N ILE A 206 2.07 13.21 -5.84
CA ILE A 206 3.51 13.05 -5.92
C ILE A 206 4.02 12.40 -4.64
N ALA A 207 5.11 11.64 -4.78
CA ALA A 207 5.82 11.09 -3.64
C ALA A 207 7.33 11.20 -3.83
N GLY A 208 8.03 11.45 -2.74
CA GLY A 208 9.48 11.49 -2.66
C GLY A 208 9.96 10.70 -1.47
N GLY A 209 10.98 9.87 -1.67
CA GLY A 209 11.48 9.03 -0.61
C GLY A 209 12.79 8.35 -0.96
N GLY A 210 13.47 7.82 0.04
CA GLY A 210 14.80 7.28 -0.15
C GLY A 210 15.32 6.51 1.04
N ARG A 211 16.50 5.91 0.84
CA ARG A 211 17.35 5.35 1.87
C ARG A 211 18.64 6.15 1.91
N TRP A 212 18.91 6.81 3.01
CA TRP A 212 20.17 7.49 3.28
C TRP A 212 21.08 6.61 4.15
N ILE A 213 22.23 6.24 3.60
CA ILE A 213 23.26 5.49 4.33
C ILE A 213 24.07 6.49 5.16
N ILE A 214 23.93 6.40 6.48
CA ILE A 214 24.65 7.27 7.42
C ILE A 214 26.07 6.72 7.62
N ASN A 215 26.18 5.41 7.84
CA ASN A 215 27.43 4.65 7.94
C ASN A 215 27.17 3.14 7.76
N SER A 216 28.15 2.29 8.04
CA SER A 216 28.07 0.83 7.89
C SER A 216 26.97 0.15 8.71
N ASN A 217 26.52 0.77 9.80
CA ASN A 217 25.58 0.19 10.77
C ASN A 217 24.26 0.94 10.84
N ASN A 218 24.12 2.06 10.12
CA ASN A 218 23.01 2.97 10.26
C ASN A 218 22.49 3.42 8.90
N ASP A 219 21.19 3.25 8.67
CA ASP A 219 20.49 3.89 7.57
C ASP A 219 19.19 4.55 8.03
N LEU A 220 18.86 5.67 7.38
CA LEU A 220 17.60 6.36 7.51
C LEU A 220 16.77 6.09 6.26
N ARG A 221 15.51 5.71 6.41
CA ARG A 221 14.57 5.56 5.31
C ARG A 221 13.41 6.50 5.54
N TYR A 222 12.89 7.08 4.47
CA TYR A 222 11.86 8.11 4.60
C TYR A 222 11.05 8.22 3.33
N GLN A 223 9.83 8.70 3.49
CA GLN A 223 8.94 9.00 2.39
C GLN A 223 7.97 10.11 2.79
N LEU A 224 7.65 10.98 1.83
CA LEU A 224 6.57 11.93 1.90
C LEU A 224 5.76 11.83 0.61
N SER A 225 4.45 11.88 0.74
CA SER A 225 3.49 11.91 -0.36
C SER A 225 2.46 12.99 -0.13
N TYR A 226 2.04 13.63 -1.21
CA TYR A 226 1.08 14.72 -1.20
C TYR A 226 0.27 14.71 -2.49
N GLY A 227 -1.04 14.92 -2.38
CA GLY A 227 -1.93 15.10 -3.52
C GLY A 227 -3.36 14.73 -3.20
N GLU A 228 -4.15 14.58 -4.25
CA GLU A 228 -5.58 14.34 -4.20
C GLU A 228 -5.90 12.89 -4.50
N GLY A 229 -6.73 12.27 -3.66
CA GLY A 229 -7.19 10.89 -3.80
C GLY A 229 -6.07 9.86 -3.69
N LEU A 230 -5.32 9.90 -2.59
CA LEU A 230 -4.25 8.94 -2.31
C LEU A 230 -4.71 7.68 -1.56
N GLY A 231 -5.95 7.65 -1.05
CA GLY A 231 -6.46 6.63 -0.12
C GLY A 231 -6.13 5.20 -0.50
N ARG A 232 -6.39 4.79 -1.74
CA ARG A 232 -6.11 3.43 -2.24
C ARG A 232 -4.63 3.05 -2.23
N TYR A 233 -3.74 4.01 -2.42
CA TYR A 233 -2.29 3.78 -2.49
C TYR A 233 -1.62 3.87 -1.12
N LEU A 234 -2.30 4.41 -0.11
CA LEU A 234 -1.83 4.45 1.26
C LEU A 234 -2.13 3.13 1.97
N GLY A 235 -1.09 2.58 2.61
CA GLY A 235 -1.19 1.45 3.52
C GLY A 235 -2.11 0.35 3.02
N LEU A 236 -3.10 0.02 3.84
CA LEU A 236 -4.11 -0.99 3.51
C LEU A 236 -5.42 -0.33 3.10
N GLY A 237 -5.35 0.70 2.25
CA GLY A 237 -6.49 1.54 1.91
C GLY A 237 -7.02 2.30 3.12
N ASN A 238 -6.13 2.85 3.95
CA ASN A 238 -6.49 3.46 5.24
C ASN A 238 -7.07 4.88 5.13
N GLY A 239 -7.71 5.20 4.00
CA GLY A 239 -8.44 6.42 3.70
C GLY A 239 -9.15 6.29 2.36
N SER A 240 -10.08 7.19 2.06
CA SER A 240 -10.75 7.26 0.77
C SER A 240 -9.92 8.02 -0.26
N ASP A 241 -10.18 7.75 -1.54
CA ASP A 241 -9.72 8.59 -2.64
C ASP A 241 -10.65 9.81 -2.80
N VAL A 242 -11.96 9.59 -2.64
CA VAL A 242 -13.00 10.61 -2.80
C VAL A 242 -14.09 10.49 -1.73
N GLU A 243 -14.88 11.53 -1.56
CA GLU A 243 -16.08 11.55 -0.72
C GLU A 243 -17.28 12.02 -1.53
N ILE A 244 -18.48 11.55 -1.17
CA ILE A 244 -19.72 11.95 -1.83
C ILE A 244 -20.34 13.11 -1.06
N ASP A 245 -20.60 14.22 -1.74
CA ASP A 245 -21.30 15.38 -1.17
C ASP A 245 -22.83 15.18 -1.11
N MET A 246 -23.54 16.18 -0.58
CA MET A 246 -25.00 16.10 -0.43
C MET A 246 -25.78 16.11 -1.75
N ASP A 247 -25.16 16.58 -2.84
CA ASP A 247 -25.73 16.62 -4.19
C ASP A 247 -25.41 15.33 -4.97
N GLY A 248 -24.60 14.44 -4.40
CA GLY A 248 -24.20 13.17 -4.98
C GLY A 248 -22.97 13.25 -5.88
N ASN A 249 -22.25 14.36 -5.90
CA ASN A 249 -20.98 14.49 -6.62
C ASN A 249 -19.83 13.92 -5.79
N ILE A 250 -18.75 13.51 -6.45
CA ILE A 250 -17.53 13.09 -5.77
C ILE A 250 -16.57 14.28 -5.62
N GLN A 251 -15.93 14.39 -4.45
CA GLN A 251 -14.86 15.34 -4.17
C GLN A 251 -13.60 14.56 -3.80
N THR A 252 -12.45 14.91 -4.38
CA THR A 252 -11.19 14.24 -4.02
C THR A 252 -10.74 14.62 -2.61
N VAL A 253 -10.14 13.66 -1.89
CA VAL A 253 -9.57 13.92 -0.56
C VAL A 253 -8.13 14.35 -0.69
N SER A 254 -7.82 15.59 -0.31
CA SER A 254 -6.44 16.06 -0.22
C SER A 254 -5.74 15.36 0.93
N THR A 255 -4.55 14.83 0.65
CA THR A 255 -3.83 13.99 1.60
C THR A 255 -2.36 14.35 1.63
N ILE A 256 -1.82 14.51 2.84
CA ILE A 256 -0.37 14.47 3.11
C ILE A 256 -0.05 13.29 4.00
N ALA A 257 0.88 12.45 3.55
CA ALA A 257 1.24 11.23 4.27
C ALA A 257 2.75 11.01 4.21
N GLY A 258 3.36 10.66 5.33
CA GLY A 258 4.79 10.42 5.36
C GLY A 258 5.24 9.64 6.58
N TRP A 259 6.47 9.15 6.47
CA TRP A 259 7.10 8.36 7.51
C TRP A 259 8.62 8.50 7.45
N VAL A 260 9.25 8.20 8.58
CA VAL A 260 10.70 8.11 8.72
C VAL A 260 11.04 6.92 9.59
N ALA A 261 12.09 6.19 9.24
CA ALA A 261 12.57 5.04 9.98
C ALA A 261 14.09 5.06 10.05
N TRP A 262 14.62 4.83 11.25
CA TRP A 262 16.05 4.63 11.49
C TRP A 262 16.30 3.18 11.84
N ARG A 263 17.27 2.57 11.15
CA ARG A 263 17.72 1.21 11.39
C ARG A 263 19.15 1.21 11.91
N HIS A 264 19.38 0.41 12.95
CA HIS A 264 20.69 0.20 13.55
C HIS A 264 21.04 -1.29 13.63
N ASP A 265 22.18 -1.66 13.04
CA ASP A 265 22.75 -3.00 13.12
C ASP A 265 23.80 -3.07 14.25
N TYR A 266 23.46 -3.70 15.38
CA TYR A 266 24.38 -3.88 16.51
C TYR A 266 25.47 -4.91 16.18
N ASN A 267 25.09 -5.98 15.47
CA ASN A 267 25.98 -7.00 14.93
C ASN A 267 25.27 -7.78 13.82
N ALA A 268 25.91 -8.83 13.28
CA ALA A 268 25.38 -9.62 12.18
C ALA A 268 24.04 -10.35 12.47
N LYS A 269 23.63 -10.47 13.73
CA LYS A 269 22.42 -11.19 14.15
C LYS A 269 21.37 -10.32 14.86
N LEU A 270 21.74 -9.12 15.31
CA LEU A 270 20.89 -8.24 16.10
C LEU A 270 20.84 -6.84 15.49
N ARG A 271 19.61 -6.37 15.29
CA ARG A 271 19.31 -5.06 14.74
C ARG A 271 18.01 -4.51 15.32
N SER A 272 17.81 -3.21 15.21
CA SER A 272 16.57 -2.54 15.60
C SER A 272 16.18 -1.49 14.59
N THR A 273 14.86 -1.29 14.47
CA THR A 273 14.25 -0.24 13.65
C THR A 273 13.30 0.56 14.51
N ILE A 274 13.46 1.89 14.49
CA ILE A 274 12.53 2.84 15.10
C ILE A 274 11.89 3.61 13.96
N MET A 275 10.56 3.73 13.96
CA MET A 275 9.82 4.38 12.89
C MET A 275 8.71 5.28 13.44
N TYR A 276 8.44 6.35 12.72
CA TYR A 276 7.34 7.28 12.94
C TYR A 276 6.60 7.47 11.63
N SER A 277 5.27 7.54 11.71
CA SER A 277 4.37 7.62 10.57
C SER A 277 3.24 8.61 10.89
N ARG A 278 2.80 9.35 9.88
CA ARG A 278 1.66 10.25 9.99
C ARG A 278 0.96 10.39 8.65
N VAL A 279 -0.35 10.44 8.70
CA VAL A 279 -1.21 10.89 7.61
C VAL A 279 -2.14 11.98 8.11
N ASN A 280 -2.47 12.90 7.22
CA ASN A 280 -3.51 13.89 7.41
C ASN A 280 -4.33 13.96 6.12
N TYR A 281 -5.63 13.72 6.29
CA TYR A 281 -6.65 13.89 5.27
C TYR A 281 -7.32 15.24 5.53
N ASP A 282 -7.48 16.03 4.48
CA ASP A 282 -8.30 17.23 4.49
C ASP A 282 -9.63 16.89 3.84
N HIS A 283 -10.69 16.98 4.64
CA HIS A 283 -12.05 16.65 4.24
C HIS A 283 -12.80 17.95 3.98
N ASP A 284 -13.20 18.18 2.74
CA ASP A 284 -13.85 19.41 2.31
C ASP A 284 -15.36 19.46 2.64
N ILE A 285 -15.94 18.34 3.12
CA ILE A 285 -17.37 18.17 3.38
C ILE A 285 -17.70 17.61 4.77
#